data_AF-A0A1I2EIS3-F1
#
_entry.id   AF-A0A1I2EIS3-F1
#
_cell.length_a   1.000
_cell.length_b   1.000
_cell.length_c   1.000
_cell.angle_alpha   90.00
_cell.angle_beta   90.00
_cell.angle_gamma   90.00
#
_symmetry.space_group_name_H-M   'P 1'
#
loop_
_entity.id
_entity.type
_entity.pdbx_description
1 polymer ?
#
loop_
_entity_poly.entity_id
_entity_poly.type
_entity_poly.pdbx_seq_one_letter_code
_entity_poly.pdbx_strand_id
1 'polypeptide(L)'
;MRVIRDDPDGLLLWQPVGGDFAKLVDADGGTAHEVTPDAMTAPRMVSSGWLHYDVLILMPPGAAHAVWWFFRDGEFTGWYVNLEAPYVRRGDAVETVDHVLDIVATPRREWRWKDEDEFAARLGHPLYFDTDEATRIRAEGERLVRLIEAGEFPFDDTYTGFRPDSSWPVARFPGAR
;
A
#
# COMPACT_ATOMS: atom_id res chain seq x y z
N MET A 1 5.46 8.94 -7.22
CA MET A 1 5.18 9.47 -5.85
C MET A 1 6.16 10.57 -5.51
N ARG A 2 5.82 11.45 -4.55
CA ARG A 2 6.73 12.47 -4.00
C ARG A 2 7.26 12.02 -2.64
N VAL A 3 8.55 12.14 -2.40
CA VAL A 3 9.15 11.94 -1.08
C VAL A 3 8.83 13.15 -0.20
N ILE A 4 8.13 12.93 0.91
CA ILE A 4 7.86 13.94 1.95
C ILE A 4 8.95 13.91 3.00
N ARG A 5 9.38 12.70 3.39
CA ARG A 5 10.42 12.45 4.37
C ARG A 5 11.11 11.13 4.06
N ASP A 6 12.41 11.09 4.28
CA ASP A 6 13.23 9.87 4.16
C ASP A 6 14.30 9.92 5.25
N ASP A 7 14.01 9.27 6.39
CA ASP A 7 14.83 9.34 7.60
C ASP A 7 14.73 8.03 8.41
N PRO A 8 15.32 7.94 9.63
CA PRO A 8 15.30 6.70 10.41
C PRO A 8 13.90 6.16 10.75
N ASP A 9 12.85 6.97 10.73
CA ASP A 9 11.48 6.51 10.99
C ASP A 9 10.84 5.87 9.74
N GLY A 10 11.43 6.10 8.57
CA GLY A 10 11.01 5.49 7.31
C GLY A 10 10.87 6.44 6.14
N LEU A 11 10.36 5.87 5.06
CA LEU A 11 10.06 6.59 3.83
C LEU A 11 8.60 7.02 3.86
N LEU A 12 8.36 8.33 3.90
CA LEU A 12 7.03 8.94 3.83
C LEU A 12 6.80 9.49 2.42
N LEU A 13 5.83 8.93 1.71
CA LEU A 13 5.52 9.24 0.32
C LEU A 13 4.14 9.86 0.19
N TRP A 14 3.98 10.71 -0.82
CA TRP A 14 2.71 11.28 -1.22
C TRP A 14 2.34 10.88 -2.65
N GLN A 15 1.10 10.39 -2.83
CA GLN A 15 0.51 10.10 -4.13
C GLN A 15 -0.88 10.75 -4.20
N PRO A 16 -1.04 11.87 -4.93
CA PRO A 16 -2.33 12.50 -5.10
C PRO A 16 -3.15 11.83 -6.22
N VAL A 17 -4.47 12.02 -6.18
CA VAL A 17 -5.37 11.76 -7.30
C VAL A 17 -4.86 12.45 -8.56
N GLY A 18 -4.92 11.74 -9.68
CA GLY A 18 -4.42 12.18 -10.98
C GLY A 18 -2.91 11.99 -11.17
N GLY A 19 -2.17 11.58 -10.14
CA GLY A 19 -0.78 11.14 -10.25
C GLY A 19 -0.65 9.88 -11.11
N ASP A 20 0.41 9.78 -11.90
CA ASP A 20 0.61 8.61 -12.76
C ASP A 20 0.76 7.34 -11.91
N PHE A 21 0.07 6.28 -12.36
CA PHE A 21 0.08 4.95 -11.76
C PHE A 21 -0.05 3.90 -12.86
N ALA A 22 0.65 2.78 -12.73
CA ALA A 22 0.57 1.70 -13.70
C ALA A 22 0.26 0.41 -12.97
N LYS A 23 -0.64 -0.38 -13.55
CA LYS A 23 -1.00 -1.70 -13.04
C LYS A 23 -0.73 -2.77 -14.09
N LEU A 24 -0.41 -3.96 -13.61
CA LEU A 24 -0.36 -5.14 -14.45
C LEU A 24 -1.80 -5.54 -14.82
N VAL A 25 -2.05 -5.75 -16.09
CA VAL A 25 -3.32 -6.29 -16.58
C VAL A 25 -3.06 -7.48 -17.48
N ASP A 26 -3.96 -8.44 -17.41
CA ASP A 26 -4.03 -9.59 -18.31
C ASP A 26 -4.34 -9.16 -19.76
N ALA A 27 -4.11 -10.05 -20.74
CA ALA A 27 -4.43 -9.81 -22.14
C ALA A 27 -5.87 -9.35 -22.35
N ASP A 28 -6.82 -9.94 -21.62
CA ASP A 28 -8.24 -9.63 -21.71
C ASP A 28 -8.67 -8.45 -20.83
N GLY A 29 -7.70 -7.79 -20.17
CA GLY A 29 -7.92 -6.59 -19.36
C GLY A 29 -8.20 -6.83 -17.87
N GLY A 30 -8.21 -8.10 -17.44
CA GLY A 30 -8.35 -8.47 -16.03
C GLY A 30 -7.21 -7.93 -15.16
N THR A 31 -7.55 -7.47 -13.96
CA THR A 31 -6.62 -6.99 -12.94
C THR A 31 -6.05 -8.16 -12.12
N ALA A 32 -5.04 -7.88 -11.28
CA ALA A 32 -4.44 -8.88 -10.39
C ALA A 32 -5.40 -9.50 -9.35
N HIS A 33 -6.54 -8.85 -9.08
CA HIS A 33 -7.62 -9.39 -8.24
C HIS A 33 -8.53 -10.35 -9.02
N GLU A 34 -8.66 -10.17 -10.33
CA GLU A 34 -9.54 -10.99 -11.19
C GLU A 34 -8.79 -12.18 -11.77
N VAL A 35 -7.54 -11.98 -12.16
CA VAL A 35 -6.62 -12.99 -12.68
C VAL A 35 -5.31 -12.81 -11.94
N THR A 36 -4.90 -13.79 -11.14
CA THR A 36 -3.66 -13.69 -10.39
C THR A 36 -2.45 -13.58 -11.33
N PRO A 37 -1.38 -12.86 -10.96
CA PRO A 37 -0.23 -12.67 -11.85
C PRO A 37 0.37 -13.95 -12.44
N ASP A 38 0.31 -15.05 -11.70
CA ASP A 38 0.77 -16.37 -12.12
C ASP A 38 -0.17 -17.09 -13.11
N ALA A 39 -1.42 -16.65 -13.20
CA ALA A 39 -2.43 -17.15 -14.14
C ALA A 39 -2.61 -16.22 -15.36
N MET A 40 -2.02 -15.02 -15.34
CA MET A 40 -2.16 -14.06 -16.44
C MET A 40 -1.50 -14.58 -17.73
N THR A 41 -2.19 -14.37 -18.85
CA THR A 41 -1.70 -14.61 -20.20
C THR A 41 -1.27 -13.30 -20.84
N ALA A 42 -0.02 -13.24 -21.32
CA ALA A 42 0.57 -12.06 -21.97
C ALA A 42 0.33 -10.74 -21.20
N PRO A 43 0.68 -10.69 -19.89
CA PRO A 43 0.40 -9.52 -19.06
C PRO A 43 1.17 -8.30 -19.55
N ARG A 44 0.58 -7.13 -19.38
CA ARG A 44 1.17 -5.84 -19.78
C ARG A 44 0.95 -4.78 -18.72
N MET A 45 1.90 -3.86 -18.61
CA MET A 45 1.71 -2.67 -17.78
C MET A 45 0.81 -1.67 -18.49
N VAL A 46 -0.21 -1.19 -17.79
CA VAL A 46 -1.12 -0.16 -18.28
C VAL A 46 -1.06 1.06 -17.39
N SER A 47 -0.64 2.17 -17.97
CA SER A 47 -0.65 3.48 -17.33
C SER A 47 -2.07 4.00 -17.18
N SER A 48 -2.34 4.59 -16.03
CA SER A 48 -3.59 5.22 -15.63
C SER A 48 -3.29 6.36 -14.65
N GLY A 49 -4.29 7.17 -14.32
CA GLY A 49 -4.20 8.08 -13.18
C GLY A 49 -4.58 7.35 -11.90
N TRP A 50 -3.93 7.68 -10.79
CA TRP A 50 -4.39 7.33 -9.45
C TRP A 50 -5.75 7.98 -9.18
N LEU A 51 -6.70 7.25 -8.60
CA LEU A 51 -8.10 7.67 -8.50
C LEU A 51 -8.60 7.69 -7.05
N HIS A 52 -9.73 8.39 -6.86
CA HIS A 52 -10.60 8.39 -5.68
C HIS A 52 -10.06 9.05 -4.41
N TYR A 53 -8.85 8.71 -3.97
CA TYR A 53 -8.27 9.20 -2.72
C TYR A 53 -6.84 9.66 -2.94
N ASP A 54 -6.47 10.76 -2.30
CA ASP A 54 -5.05 11.03 -2.11
C ASP A 54 -4.52 10.15 -0.98
N VAL A 55 -3.26 9.72 -1.08
CA VAL A 55 -2.65 8.86 -0.06
C VAL A 55 -1.29 9.37 0.39
N LEU A 56 -1.12 9.40 1.71
CA LEU A 56 0.18 9.52 2.37
C LEU A 56 0.60 8.11 2.81
N ILE A 57 1.78 7.66 2.43
CA ILE A 57 2.24 6.27 2.62
C ILE A 57 3.51 6.30 3.47
N LEU A 58 3.48 5.66 4.63
CA LEU A 58 4.67 5.41 5.44
C LEU A 58 5.14 3.98 5.23
N MET A 59 6.40 3.83 4.83
CA MET A 59 7.10 2.54 4.75
C MET A 59 8.22 2.52 5.80
N PRO A 60 8.01 1.95 7.00
CA PRO A 60 9.04 1.87 8.03
C PRO A 60 10.22 0.99 7.58
N PRO A 61 11.48 1.32 7.94
CA PRO A 61 12.63 0.57 7.46
C PRO A 61 12.61 -0.88 7.97
N GLY A 62 12.71 -1.84 7.06
CA GLY A 62 12.78 -3.26 7.41
C GLY A 62 11.45 -3.88 7.88
N ALA A 63 10.36 -3.12 7.91
CA ALA A 63 9.06 -3.62 8.33
C ALA A 63 8.33 -4.34 7.18
N ALA A 64 7.55 -5.37 7.52
CA ALA A 64 6.76 -6.14 6.57
C ALA A 64 5.35 -5.54 6.36
N HIS A 65 5.28 -4.21 6.27
CA HIS A 65 4.05 -3.47 6.01
C HIS A 65 4.33 -2.03 5.56
N ALA A 66 3.33 -1.41 4.95
CA ALA A 66 3.20 0.03 4.82
C ALA A 66 1.87 0.51 5.43
N VAL A 67 1.86 1.72 6.02
CA VAL A 67 0.62 2.34 6.54
C VAL A 67 0.27 3.56 5.70
N TRP A 68 -0.97 3.60 5.24
CA TRP A 68 -1.46 4.59 4.31
C TRP A 68 -2.59 5.39 4.97
N TRP A 69 -2.49 6.72 4.95
CA TRP A 69 -3.58 7.61 5.30
C TRP A 69 -4.31 8.00 4.02
N PHE A 70 -5.62 7.76 3.99
CA PHE A 70 -6.47 8.12 2.88
C PHE A 70 -7.12 9.47 3.11
N PHE A 71 -7.13 10.31 2.08
CA PHE A 71 -7.77 11.62 2.09
C PHE A 71 -8.72 11.78 0.92
N ARG A 72 -9.83 12.48 1.16
CA ARG A 72 -10.78 12.88 0.12
C ARG A 72 -11.15 14.33 0.33
N ASP A 73 -10.98 15.14 -0.72
CA ASP A 73 -11.23 16.58 -0.67
C ASP A 73 -10.47 17.28 0.48
N GLY A 74 -9.27 16.78 0.80
CA GLY A 74 -8.43 17.24 1.90
C GLY A 74 -8.78 16.65 3.28
N GLU A 75 -9.88 15.91 3.42
CA GLU A 75 -10.29 15.33 4.71
C GLU A 75 -9.82 13.89 4.87
N PHE A 76 -9.32 13.56 6.07
CA PHE A 76 -8.86 12.21 6.40
C PHE A 76 -10.05 11.24 6.50
N THR A 77 -9.98 10.10 5.81
CA THR A 77 -11.07 9.12 5.72
C THR A 77 -10.78 7.78 6.37
N GLY A 78 -9.53 7.51 6.73
CA GLY A 78 -9.13 6.26 7.40
C GLY A 78 -7.73 5.80 7.02
N TRP A 79 -7.32 4.69 7.64
CA TRP A 79 -6.07 4.03 7.39
C TRP A 79 -6.25 2.77 6.55
N TYR A 80 -5.22 2.43 5.81
CA TYR A 80 -5.02 1.14 5.18
C TYR A 80 -3.63 0.63 5.55
N VAL A 81 -3.55 -0.63 5.95
CA VAL A 81 -2.28 -1.34 6.16
C VAL A 81 -2.12 -2.29 4.99
N ASN A 82 -1.09 -2.05 4.18
CA ASN A 82 -0.64 -2.99 3.18
C ASN A 82 0.38 -3.91 3.85
N LEU A 83 0.08 -5.20 4.04
CA LEU A 83 1.12 -6.14 4.46
C LEU A 83 1.92 -6.51 3.22
N GLU A 84 3.23 -6.35 3.32
CA GLU A 84 4.13 -6.46 2.16
C GLU A 84 5.53 -6.81 2.62
N ALA A 85 6.38 -7.27 1.70
CA ALA A 85 7.77 -7.52 2.01
C ALA A 85 8.46 -6.21 2.45
N PRO A 86 9.50 -6.28 3.31
CA PRO A 86 10.34 -5.12 3.55
C PRO A 86 10.87 -4.55 2.24
N TYR A 87 10.61 -3.26 2.01
CA TYR A 87 10.98 -2.64 0.75
C TYR A 87 12.51 -2.65 0.55
N VAL A 88 12.93 -2.71 -0.72
CA VAL A 88 14.33 -2.65 -1.12
C VAL A 88 14.56 -1.43 -2.00
N ARG A 89 15.60 -0.65 -1.68
CA ARG A 89 15.98 0.53 -2.47
C ARG A 89 16.67 0.13 -3.78
N ARG A 90 16.31 0.82 -4.85
CA ARG A 90 16.85 0.65 -6.22
C ARG A 90 16.99 2.01 -6.90
N GLY A 91 18.17 2.62 -6.80
CA GLY A 91 18.39 3.95 -7.36
C GLY A 91 17.45 4.98 -6.72
N ASP A 92 16.57 5.58 -7.53
CA ASP A 92 15.54 6.54 -7.12
C ASP A 92 14.17 5.89 -6.83
N ALA A 93 14.10 4.55 -6.78
CA ALA A 93 12.89 3.78 -6.52
C ALA A 93 13.00 2.88 -5.29
N VAL A 94 11.85 2.40 -4.83
CA VAL A 94 11.71 1.29 -3.88
C VAL A 94 10.88 0.18 -4.53
N GLU A 95 11.25 -1.05 -4.25
CA GLU A 95 10.55 -2.27 -4.68
C GLU A 95 10.04 -3.01 -3.45
N THR A 96 8.83 -3.52 -3.51
CA THR A 96 8.23 -4.38 -2.49
C THR A 96 7.36 -5.45 -3.15
N VAL A 97 6.94 -6.45 -2.39
CA VAL A 97 6.04 -7.53 -2.84
C VAL A 97 4.85 -7.57 -1.91
N ASP A 98 3.66 -7.50 -2.48
CA ASP A 98 2.41 -7.55 -1.76
C ASP A 98 2.20 -8.92 -1.09
N HIS A 99 1.74 -8.94 0.16
CA HIS A 99 1.42 -10.16 0.90
C HIS A 99 -0.08 -10.49 0.90
N VAL A 100 -0.88 -9.82 0.07
CA VAL A 100 -2.31 -10.06 -0.19
C VAL A 100 -3.25 -9.73 0.97
N LEU A 101 -2.82 -9.94 2.22
CA LEU A 101 -3.62 -9.65 3.40
C LEU A 101 -3.48 -8.19 3.81
N ASP A 102 -4.60 -7.53 4.05
CA ASP A 102 -4.62 -6.11 4.41
C ASP A 102 -5.47 -5.84 5.65
N ILE A 103 -5.32 -4.64 6.21
CA ILE A 103 -6.22 -4.12 7.26
C ILE A 103 -6.75 -2.75 6.81
N VAL A 104 -8.05 -2.53 6.97
CA VAL A 104 -8.65 -1.19 6.83
C VAL A 104 -9.16 -0.72 8.17
N ALA A 105 -8.94 0.55 8.50
CA ALA A 105 -9.42 1.15 9.73
C ALA A 105 -10.07 2.51 9.47
N THR A 106 -11.23 2.75 10.09
CA THR A 106 -11.91 4.05 10.04
C THR A 106 -11.19 5.10 10.89
N PRO A 107 -11.51 6.40 10.79
CA PRO A 107 -10.93 7.43 11.67
C PRO A 107 -11.19 7.20 13.16
N ARG A 108 -12.18 6.35 13.50
CA ARG A 108 -12.48 5.95 14.88
C ARG A 108 -11.72 4.70 15.32
N ARG A 109 -10.78 4.20 14.51
CA ARG A 109 -9.99 2.99 14.76
C ARG A 109 -10.83 1.71 14.81
N GLU A 110 -12.04 1.76 14.24
CA GLU A 110 -12.81 0.55 13.93
C GLU A 110 -12.14 -0.11 12.73
N TRP A 111 -11.66 -1.35 12.90
CA TRP A 111 -10.85 -2.03 11.91
C TRP A 111 -11.46 -3.36 11.46
N ARG A 112 -11.04 -3.82 10.28
CA ARG A 112 -11.29 -5.17 9.80
C ARG A 112 -10.14 -5.64 8.92
N TRP A 113 -9.95 -6.95 8.87
CA TRP A 113 -9.16 -7.57 7.81
C TRP A 113 -9.83 -7.34 6.45
N LYS A 114 -9.00 -7.29 5.42
CA LYS A 114 -9.39 -7.25 4.02
C LYS A 114 -8.62 -8.35 3.29
N ASP A 115 -9.29 -8.97 2.31
CA ASP A 115 -8.74 -10.01 1.43
C ASP A 115 -8.29 -11.31 2.13
N GLU A 116 -8.93 -11.67 3.26
CA GLU A 116 -8.63 -12.93 3.97
C GLU A 116 -8.86 -14.18 3.11
N ASP A 117 -9.93 -14.19 2.32
CA ASP A 117 -10.26 -15.30 1.43
C ASP A 117 -9.21 -15.44 0.32
N GLU A 118 -8.77 -14.31 -0.21
CA GLU A 118 -7.73 -14.18 -1.23
C GLU A 118 -6.36 -14.62 -0.69
N PHE A 119 -6.04 -14.27 0.56
CA PHE A 119 -4.83 -14.72 1.25
C PHE A 119 -4.86 -16.24 1.50
N ALA A 120 -5.98 -16.77 2.00
CA ALA A 120 -6.15 -18.19 2.25
C ALA A 120 -6.04 -19.03 0.96
N ALA A 121 -6.57 -18.53 -0.15
CA ALA A 121 -6.51 -19.20 -1.46
C ALA A 121 -5.07 -19.33 -2.01
N ARG A 122 -4.12 -18.50 -1.56
CA ARG A 122 -2.73 -18.48 -2.02
C ARG A 122 -1.76 -19.24 -1.10
N LEU A 123 -2.23 -19.73 0.05
CA LEU A 123 -1.41 -20.46 1.02
C LEU A 123 -0.80 -21.72 0.42
N GLY A 124 0.54 -21.82 0.48
CA GLY A 124 1.29 -22.98 -0.02
C GLY A 124 1.50 -22.98 -1.53
N HIS A 125 1.08 -21.93 -2.23
CA HIS A 125 1.37 -21.78 -3.64
C HIS A 125 2.83 -21.32 -3.83
N PRO A 126 3.63 -21.95 -4.72
CA PRO A 126 5.08 -21.71 -4.82
C PRO A 126 5.52 -20.28 -5.18
N LEU A 127 4.59 -19.47 -5.71
CA LEU A 127 4.84 -18.09 -6.11
C LEU A 127 4.39 -17.04 -5.08
N TYR A 128 3.79 -17.49 -3.98
CA TYR A 128 3.33 -16.63 -2.88
C TYR A 128 4.09 -17.02 -1.62
N PHE A 129 3.38 -17.41 -0.57
CA PHE A 129 3.94 -17.72 0.74
C PHE A 129 3.65 -19.15 1.16
N ASP A 130 4.60 -19.73 1.89
CA ASP A 130 4.39 -21.00 2.59
C ASP A 130 3.64 -20.78 3.92
N THR A 131 3.44 -21.85 4.69
CA THR A 131 2.74 -21.80 5.98
C THR A 131 3.47 -20.97 7.03
N ASP A 132 4.81 -21.01 7.04
CA ASP A 132 5.60 -20.28 8.02
C ASP A 132 5.57 -18.78 7.71
N GLU A 133 5.66 -18.42 6.43
CA GLU A 133 5.54 -17.05 5.96
C GLU A 133 4.13 -16.49 6.17
N ALA A 134 3.08 -17.26 5.86
CA ALA A 134 1.70 -16.84 6.15
C ALA A 134 1.48 -16.56 7.64
N THR A 135 2.10 -17.36 8.51
CA THR A 135 2.05 -17.17 9.96
C THR A 135 2.74 -15.86 10.36
N ARG A 136 3.90 -15.54 9.77
CA ARG A 136 4.60 -14.27 10.01
C ARG A 136 3.81 -13.07 9.51
N ILE A 137 3.20 -13.16 8.33
CA ILE A 137 2.36 -12.10 7.75
C ILE A 137 1.19 -11.79 8.70
N ARG A 138 0.47 -12.82 9.14
CA ARG A 138 -0.65 -12.64 10.08
C ARG A 138 -0.20 -12.06 11.42
N ALA A 139 0.94 -12.53 11.96
CA ALA A 139 1.50 -12.00 13.20
C ALA A 139 1.87 -10.52 13.11
N GLU A 140 2.36 -10.06 11.95
CA GLU A 140 2.65 -8.63 11.72
C GLU A 140 1.36 -7.81 11.65
N GLY A 141 0.34 -8.29 10.95
CA GLY A 141 -0.98 -7.65 10.94
C GLY A 141 -1.59 -7.57 12.34
N GLU A 142 -1.53 -8.65 13.12
CA GLU A 142 -1.99 -8.66 14.52
C GLU A 142 -1.21 -7.67 15.41
N ARG A 143 0.08 -7.46 15.13
CA ARG A 143 0.87 -6.42 15.79
C ARG A 143 0.33 -5.03 15.46
N LEU A 144 -0.02 -4.76 14.21
CA LEU A 144 -0.59 -3.47 13.82
C LEU A 144 -2.00 -3.26 14.35
N VAL A 145 -2.82 -4.32 14.41
CA VAL A 145 -4.14 -4.29 15.07
C VAL A 145 -4.02 -3.76 16.49
N ARG A 146 -3.04 -4.26 17.26
CA ARG A 146 -2.82 -3.75 18.63
C ARG A 146 -2.47 -2.26 18.66
N LEU A 147 -1.73 -1.75 17.68
CA LEU A 147 -1.43 -0.32 17.58
C LEU A 147 -2.68 0.49 17.20
N ILE A 148 -3.52 -0.04 16.28
CA ILE A 148 -4.81 0.57 15.92
C ILE A 148 -5.69 0.69 17.16
N GLU A 149 -5.85 -0.41 17.91
CA GLU A 149 -6.69 -0.46 19.11
C GLU A 149 -6.18 0.45 20.24
N ALA A 150 -4.87 0.56 20.38
CA ALA A 150 -4.24 1.47 21.34
C ALA A 150 -4.25 2.95 20.89
N GLY A 151 -4.52 3.22 19.61
CA GLY A 151 -4.41 4.56 19.02
C GLY A 151 -2.97 5.09 19.04
N GLU A 152 -2.00 4.19 18.95
CA GLU A 152 -0.57 4.52 18.90
C GLU A 152 -0.14 4.81 17.47
N PHE A 153 0.91 5.62 17.31
CA PHE A 153 1.53 5.84 16.00
C PHE A 153 1.81 4.50 15.30
N PRO A 154 1.46 4.34 14.00
CA PRO A 154 0.97 5.35 13.04
C PRO A 154 -0.56 5.57 13.00
N PHE A 155 -1.31 5.07 13.96
CA PHE A 155 -2.78 5.18 14.04
C PHE A 155 -3.26 6.24 15.04
N ASP A 156 -2.35 7.10 15.47
CA ASP A 156 -2.65 8.33 16.19
C ASP A 156 -3.04 9.46 15.22
N ASP A 157 -3.15 10.69 15.72
CA ASP A 157 -3.60 11.83 14.92
C ASP A 157 -2.44 12.53 14.16
N THR A 158 -1.22 11.98 14.18
CA THR A 158 0.00 12.67 13.71
C THR A 158 -0.10 13.18 12.27
N TYR A 159 -0.66 12.38 11.35
CA TYR A 159 -0.77 12.74 9.93
C TYR A 159 -2.21 12.94 9.44
N THR A 160 -3.22 12.85 10.31
CA THR A 160 -4.63 13.02 9.91
C THR A 160 -4.94 14.44 9.42
N GLY A 161 -4.15 15.42 9.85
CA GLY A 161 -4.20 16.81 9.39
C GLY A 161 -3.30 17.15 8.20
N PHE A 162 -2.64 16.16 7.57
CA PHE A 162 -1.71 16.42 6.46
C PHE A 162 -2.39 17.20 5.33
N ARG A 163 -1.68 18.18 4.77
CA ARG A 163 -2.09 18.93 3.58
C ARG A 163 -0.89 19.05 2.63
N PRO A 164 -1.02 18.68 1.35
CA PRO A 164 0.04 18.90 0.38
C PRO A 164 0.21 20.40 0.11
N ASP A 165 1.43 20.82 -0.20
CA ASP A 165 1.67 22.16 -0.72
C ASP A 165 1.03 22.29 -2.11
N SER A 166 0.22 23.33 -2.32
CA SER A 166 -0.51 23.56 -3.57
C SER A 166 0.39 23.85 -4.77
N SER A 167 1.66 24.18 -4.55
CA SER A 167 2.67 24.37 -5.59
C SER A 167 3.28 23.07 -6.11
N TRP A 168 3.05 21.93 -5.43
CA TRP A 168 3.64 20.66 -5.84
C TRP A 168 3.04 20.14 -7.15
N PRO A 169 3.86 19.90 -8.19
CA PRO A 169 3.36 19.25 -9.40
C PRO A 169 2.90 17.82 -9.10
N VAL A 170 1.86 17.40 -9.81
CA VAL A 170 1.40 16.01 -9.87
C VAL A 170 2.53 15.13 -10.41
N ALA A 171 2.81 14.01 -9.74
CA ALA A 171 3.87 13.08 -10.15
C ALA A 171 3.53 12.43 -11.50
N ARG A 172 4.51 12.38 -12.39
CA ARG A 172 4.42 11.77 -13.73
C ARG A 172 5.48 10.69 -13.92
N PHE A 173 5.25 9.74 -14.82
CA PHE A 173 6.26 8.76 -15.18
C PHE A 173 7.49 9.44 -15.81
N PRO A 174 8.71 8.95 -15.52
CA PRO A 174 9.91 9.40 -16.23
C PRO A 174 9.74 9.24 -17.75
N GLY A 175 10.04 10.28 -18.51
CA GLY A 175 9.96 10.26 -19.97
C GLY A 175 8.56 10.50 -20.56
N ALA A 176 7.51 10.64 -19.75
CA ALA A 176 6.24 11.19 -20.20
C ALA A 176 6.42 12.71 -20.40
N ARG A 177 6.53 13.16 -21.66
CA ARG A 177 6.46 14.58 -22.04
C ARG A 177 5.03 14.97 -22.35
#